data_AF-A0A6G8U831-F1
#
_entry.id   AF-A0A6G8U831-F1
#
_cell.length_a   1.000
_cell.length_b   1.000
_cell.length_c   1.000
_cell.angle_alpha   90.00
_cell.angle_beta   90.00
_cell.angle_gamma   90.00
#
_symmetry.space_group_name_H-M   'P 1'
#
loop_
_entity.id
_entity.type
_entity.pdbx_description
1 polymer ?
#
loop_
_entity_poly.entity_id
_entity_poly.type
_entity_poly.pdbx_seq_one_letter_code
_entity_poly.pdbx_strand_id
1 'polypeptide(L)' 'MTELKQIVTDFETELLNGVRSGADEAALKAVRDQAFDRLRAAKEGPSPPCLESVFDVAGEIGLKLDMALKVISP' A
#
# COMPACT_ATOMS: atom_id res chain seq x y z
N MET A 1 -3.49 7.83 -15.72
CA MET A 1 -2.92 6.88 -14.74
C MET A 1 -4.06 6.00 -14.24
N THR A 2 -3.88 4.68 -14.14
CA THR A 2 -4.95 3.79 -13.64
C THR A 2 -5.13 3.97 -12.13
N GLU A 3 -6.32 3.71 -11.61
CA GLU A 3 -6.63 3.83 -10.17
C GLU A 3 -5.68 2.97 -9.32
N LEU A 4 -5.43 1.73 -9.75
CA LEU A 4 -4.47 0.82 -9.12
C LEU A 4 -3.07 1.40 -9.01
N LYS A 5 -2.57 2.05 -10.08
CA LYS A 5 -1.24 2.68 -10.07
C LYS A 5 -1.20 3.87 -9.11
N GLN A 6 -2.29 4.63 -9.00
CA GLN A 6 -2.38 5.74 -8.04
C GLN A 6 -2.31 5.22 -6.61
N ILE A 7 -3.02 4.14 -6.28
CA ILE A 7 -2.99 3.52 -4.95
C ILE A 7 -1.56 3.15 -4.55
N VAL A 8 -0.82 2.50 -5.45
CA VAL A 8 0.59 2.13 -5.18
C VAL A 8 1.46 3.36 -4.99
N THR A 9 1.32 4.37 -5.84
CA THR A 9 2.15 5.59 -5.79
C THR A 9 1.93 6.38 -4.49
N ASP A 10 0.67 6.50 -4.06
CA ASP A 10 0.32 7.20 -2.83
C ASP A 10 0.83 6.42 -1.62
N PHE A 11 0.62 5.10 -1.60
CA PHE A 11 1.13 4.21 -0.57
C PHE A 11 2.65 4.30 -0.44
N GLU A 12 3.40 4.25 -1.55
CA GLU A 12 4.86 4.40 -1.54
C GLU A 12 5.30 5.73 -0.94
N THR A 13 4.62 6.81 -1.32
CA THR A 13 4.94 8.15 -0.84
C THR A 13 4.74 8.25 0.66
N GLU A 14 3.61 7.78 1.17
CA GLU A 14 3.30 7.77 2.60
C GLU A 14 4.21 6.84 3.39
N LEU A 15 4.50 5.65 2.87
CA LEU A 15 5.39 4.67 3.51
C LEU A 15 6.81 5.23 3.66
N LEU A 16 7.38 5.80 2.58
CA LEU A 16 8.73 6.38 2.61
C LEU A 16 8.80 7.60 3.52
N ASN A 17 7.74 8.42 3.57
CA ASN A 17 7.65 9.54 4.51
C ASN A 17 7.59 9.04 5.96
N GLY A 18 6.80 7.99 6.22
CA GLY A 18 6.73 7.32 7.52
C GLY A 18 8.10 6.84 7.99
N VAL A 19 8.80 6.07 7.14
CA VAL A 19 10.17 5.61 7.43
C VAL A 19 11.12 6.78 7.69
N ARG A 20 11.08 7.84 6.87
CA ARG A 20 11.94 9.03 7.05
C ARG A 20 11.67 9.75 8.38
N SER A 21 10.42 9.76 8.83
CA SER A 21 10.01 10.39 10.09
C SER A 21 10.26 9.55 11.34
N GLY A 22 10.72 8.30 11.19
CA GLY A 22 10.87 7.36 12.30
C GLY A 22 9.54 6.84 12.82
N ALA A 23 8.54 6.69 11.95
CA ALA A 23 7.27 6.07 12.30
C ALA A 23 7.48 4.62 12.77
N ASP A 24 6.69 4.20 13.76
CA ASP A 24 6.72 2.83 14.28
C ASP A 24 5.99 1.84 13.37
N GLU A 25 6.10 0.56 13.69
CA GLU A 25 5.45 -0.52 12.95
C GLU A 25 3.92 -0.34 12.84
N ALA A 26 3.28 0.18 13.89
CA ALA A 26 1.84 0.38 13.91
C ALA A 26 1.42 1.46 12.91
N ALA A 27 2.15 2.58 12.86
CA ALA A 27 1.93 3.66 11.92
C ALA A 27 2.16 3.20 10.46
N LEU A 28 3.22 2.43 10.19
CA LEU A 28 3.46 1.91 8.84
C LEU A 28 2.40 0.88 8.40
N LYS A 29 1.89 0.06 9.33
CA LYS A 29 0.75 -0.84 9.06
C LYS A 29 -0.54 -0.08 8.76
N ALA A 30 -0.78 1.06 9.41
CA ALA A 30 -1.94 1.90 9.12
C ALA A 30 -1.91 2.45 7.68
N VAL A 31 -0.74 2.82 7.16
CA VAL A 31 -0.57 3.24 5.76
C VAL A 31 -0.94 2.10 4.78
N ARG A 32 -0.53 0.86 5.08
CA ARG A 32 -0.97 -0.32 4.31
C ARG A 32 -2.48 -0.49 4.36
N ASP A 33 -3.07 -0.39 5.54
CA ASP A 33 -4.52 -0.61 5.72
C ASP A 33 -5.34 0.40 4.92
N GLN A 34 -4.91 1.67 4.89
CA GLN A 34 -5.51 2.69 4.03
C GLN A 34 -5.41 2.35 2.54
N ALA A 35 -4.26 1.85 2.09
CA ALA A 35 -4.08 1.42 0.70
C ALA A 35 -4.96 0.21 0.36
N PHE A 36 -5.13 -0.74 1.28
CA PHE A 36 -6.03 -1.89 1.11
C PHE A 36 -7.51 -1.51 1.11
N ASP A 37 -7.92 -0.51 1.88
CA ASP A 37 -9.28 -0.01 1.84
C ASP A 37 -9.60 0.63 0.48
N ARG A 38 -8.65 1.40 -0.07
CA ARG A 38 -8.77 1.94 -1.44
C ARG A 38 -8.80 0.84 -2.50
N LEU A 39 -7.98 -0.20 -2.34
CA LEU A 39 -7.96 -1.35 -3.23
C LEU A 39 -9.29 -2.13 -3.20
N ARG A 40 -9.89 -2.28 -2.01
CA ARG A 40 -11.22 -2.88 -1.83
C ARG A 40 -12.29 -2.05 -2.53
N ALA A 41 -12.26 -0.73 -2.35
CA ALA A 41 -13.19 0.17 -3.02
C ALA A 41 -13.08 0.11 -4.55
N ALA A 42 -11.86 0.06 -5.10
CA ALA A 42 -11.64 -0.08 -6.54
C ALA A 42 -12.22 -1.40 -7.09
N LYS A 43 -12.07 -2.50 -6.33
CA LYS A 43 -12.67 -3.81 -6.67
C LYS A 43 -14.20 -3.80 -6.61
N GLU A 44 -14.80 -3.02 -5.72
CA GLU A 44 -16.26 -2.95 -5.54
C GLU A 44 -16.92 -1.87 -6.42
N GLY A 45 -16.11 -1.12 -7.18
CA GLY A 45 -16.54 -0.04 -8.04
C GLY A 45 -17.31 -0.46 -9.30
N PRO A 46 -17.85 0.50 -10.06
CA PRO A 46 -18.68 0.24 -11.25
C PRO A 46 -17.91 -0.37 -12.43
N SER A 47 -16.58 -0.26 -12.45
CA SER A 47 -15.71 -0.86 -13.45
C SER A 47 -14.52 -1.50 -12.74
N PRO A 48 -14.72 -2.67 -12.13
CA PRO A 48 -13.70 -3.27 -11.29
C PRO A 48 -12.51 -3.74 -12.16
N PRO A 49 -11.26 -3.50 -11.72
CA PRO A 49 -10.10 -4.07 -12.38
C PRO A 49 -10.11 -5.61 -12.29
N CYS A 50 -9.35 -6.27 -13.16
CA CYS A 50 -9.23 -7.72 -13.09
C CYS A 50 -8.59 -8.15 -11.76
N LEU A 51 -9.02 -9.32 -11.27
CA LEU A 51 -8.61 -9.81 -9.95
C LEU A 51 -7.08 -10.03 -9.86
N GLU A 52 -6.45 -10.44 -10.95
CA GLU A 52 -5.00 -10.58 -11.06
C GLU A 52 -4.29 -9.25 -10.75
N SER A 53 -4.70 -8.15 -11.39
CA SER A 53 -4.11 -6.83 -11.11
C SER A 53 -4.37 -6.34 -9.68
N VAL A 54 -5.50 -6.71 -9.07
CA VAL A 54 -5.76 -6.43 -7.65
C VAL A 54 -4.79 -7.21 -6.76
N PHE A 55 -4.52 -8.47 -7.07
CA PHE A 55 -3.58 -9.30 -6.32
C PHE A 55 -2.13 -8.85 -6.48
N ASP A 56 -1.73 -8.46 -7.70
CA ASP A 56 -0.40 -7.90 -7.95
C ASP A 56 -0.14 -6.66 -7.09
N VAL A 57 -1.10 -5.72 -7.06
CA VAL A 57 -1.02 -4.52 -6.23
C VAL A 57 -0.99 -4.86 -4.74
N ALA A 58 -1.82 -5.80 -4.29
CA ALA A 58 -1.82 -6.23 -2.89
C ALA A 58 -0.47 -6.85 -2.48
N GLY A 59 0.12 -7.68 -3.34
CA GLY A 59 1.44 -8.26 -3.15
C GLY A 59 2.54 -7.21 -3.12
N GLU A 60 2.50 -6.23 -4.02
CA GLU A 60 3.45 -5.12 -4.08
C GLU A 60 3.40 -4.25 -2.81
N ILE A 61 2.20 -3.89 -2.33
CA ILE A 61 2.01 -3.17 -1.08
C ILE A 61 2.58 -3.97 0.10
N GLY A 62 2.28 -5.26 0.18
CA GLY A 62 2.75 -6.15 1.24
C GLY A 62 4.28 -6.27 1.27
N LEU A 63 4.90 -6.46 0.11
CA LEU A 63 6.36 -6.58 -0.02
C LEU A 63 7.08 -5.29 0.42
N LYS A 64 6.58 -4.14 -0.02
CA LYS A 64 7.18 -2.83 0.34
C LYS A 64 7.06 -2.55 1.83
N LEU A 65 5.93 -2.88 2.45
CA LEU A 65 5.79 -2.78 3.91
C LEU A 65 6.79 -3.69 4.62
N ASP A 66 6.91 -4.97 4.22
CA ASP A 66 7.88 -5.90 4.81
C ASP A 66 9.31 -5.36 4.74
N MET A 67 9.70 -4.78 3.60
CA MET A 67 10.99 -4.11 3.46
C MET A 67 11.15 -2.91 4.41
N ALA A 68 10.13 -2.06 4.52
CA ALA A 68 10.15 -0.91 5.42
C ALA A 68 10.26 -1.34 6.90
N LEU A 69 9.52 -2.38 7.31
CA LEU A 69 9.57 -2.92 8.67
C LEU A 69 10.95 -3.46 9.02
N LYS A 70 11.60 -4.18 8.10
CA LYS A 70 12.99 -4.65 8.27
C LYS A 70 14.01 -3.53 8.42
N VAL A 71 13.71 -2.32 7.92
CA VAL A 71 14.58 -1.15 8.06
C VAL A 71 14.42 -0.49 9.43
N ILE A 72 13.21 -0.50 9.99
CA ILE A 72 12.91 0.16 11.27
C ILE A 72 13.04 -0.77 12.49
N SER A 73 12.99 -2.10 12.29
CA SER A 73 13.27 -3.10 13.33
C SER A 73 14.77 -3.40 13.36
N PRO A 74 15.51 -2.95 14.39
CA PRO A 74 16.96 -3.15 14.52
C PRO A 74 17.37 -4.60 14.79
#